data_AF-A0A7C7VWS9-F1
#
_entry.id   AF-A0A7C7VWS9-F1
#
_cell.length_a   1.000
_cell.length_b   1.000
_cell.length_c   1.000
_cell.angle_alpha   90.00
_cell.angle_beta   90.00
_cell.angle_gamma   90.00
#
_symmetry.space_group_name_H-M   'P 1'
#
loop_
_entity.id
_entity.type
_entity.pdbx_description
1 polymer ?
#
loop_
_entity_poly.entity_id
_entity_poly.type
_entity_poly.pdbx_seq_one_letter_code
_entity_poly.pdbx_strand_id
1 'polypeptide(L)' 'MAKSNSVRKIREAKMMSKAELARKADVTVQTIDRIEKGNECRLDTKRKIILALGYKLVDRTRVFGSDNDSSPLPTKNAKT' A
#
# COMPACT_ATOMS: atom_id res chain seq x y z
N MET A 1 -1.96 18.22 -4.01
CA MET A 1 -0.59 17.90 -3.55
C MET A 1 -0.42 16.39 -3.65
N ALA A 2 0.61 15.91 -4.37
CA ALA A 2 0.82 14.47 -4.56
C ALA A 2 1.19 13.82 -3.23
N LYS A 3 0.39 12.85 -2.79
CA LYS A 3 0.59 12.17 -1.51
C LYS A 3 1.81 11.26 -1.61
N SER A 4 2.78 11.46 -0.73
CA SER A 4 4.00 10.65 -0.67
C SER A 4 3.66 9.20 -0.30
N ASN A 5 3.72 8.29 -1.27
CA ASN A 5 3.48 6.85 -1.06
C ASN A 5 4.81 6.06 -1.12
N SER A 6 4.86 4.93 -0.42
CA SER A 6 6.02 4.03 -0.42
C SER A 6 5.82 2.82 -1.34
N VAL A 7 4.72 2.78 -2.08
CA VAL A 7 4.32 1.64 -2.91
C VAL A 7 5.41 1.28 -3.93
N ARG A 8 5.95 2.29 -4.63
CA ARG A 8 7.03 2.08 -5.61
C ARG A 8 8.29 1.48 -4.98
N LYS A 9 8.73 2.05 -3.84
CA LYS A 9 9.92 1.58 -3.12
C LYS A 9 9.75 0.14 -2.64
N ILE A 10 8.58 -0.19 -2.08
CA ILE A 10 8.29 -1.54 -1.61
C ILE A 10 8.23 -2.53 -2.77
N ARG A 11 7.65 -2.12 -3.91
CA ARG A 11 7.59 -2.92 -5.12
C ARG A 11 8.99 -3.23 -5.65
N GLU A 12 9.85 -2.21 -5.73
CA GLU A 12 11.25 -2.34 -6.17
C GLU A 12 12.07 -3.21 -5.18
N ALA A 13 11.89 -3.02 -3.87
CA ALA A 13 12.53 -3.84 -2.84
C ALA A 13 12.12 -5.33 -2.91
N LYS A 14 10.94 -5.63 -3.42
CA LYS A 14 10.45 -7.00 -3.64
C LYS A 14 10.75 -7.54 -5.05
N MET A 15 11.55 -6.82 -5.84
CA MET A 15 11.87 -7.17 -7.24
C MET A 15 10.63 -7.49 -8.08
N MET A 16 9.54 -6.75 -7.85
CA MET A 16 8.26 -7.01 -8.50
C MET A 16 8.00 -5.99 -9.62
N SER A 17 7.59 -6.45 -10.79
CA SER A 17 7.18 -5.54 -11.87
C SER A 17 5.81 -4.91 -11.60
N LYS A 18 5.51 -3.74 -12.20
CA LYS A 18 4.18 -3.11 -12.09
C LYS A 18 3.05 -4.07 -12.49
N ALA A 19 3.27 -4.84 -13.56
CA ALA A 19 2.34 -5.85 -14.06
C ALA A 19 2.17 -7.05 -13.13
N GLU A 20 3.21 -7.42 -12.39
CA GLU A 20 3.11 -8.51 -11.40
C GLU A 20 2.35 -8.07 -10.16
N LEU A 21 2.62 -6.86 -9.67
CA LEU A 21 1.85 -6.30 -8.56
C LEU A 21 0.37 -6.16 -8.93
N ALA A 22 0.08 -5.70 -10.15
CA ALA A 22 -1.27 -5.58 -10.68
C ALA A 22 -1.99 -6.94 -10.73
N ARG A 23 -1.32 -7.99 -11.22
CA ARG A 23 -1.85 -9.35 -11.25
C ARG A 23 -2.11 -9.91 -9.85
N LYS A 24 -1.19 -9.74 -8.91
CA LYS A 24 -1.34 -10.21 -7.52
C LYS A 24 -2.43 -9.46 -6.75
N ALA A 25 -2.56 -8.16 -7.00
CA ALA A 25 -3.54 -7.30 -6.36
C ALA A 25 -4.89 -7.30 -7.11
N ASP A 26 -5.06 -8.08 -8.17
CA ASP A 26 -6.30 -8.14 -8.94
C ASP A 26 -6.79 -6.74 -9.38
N VAL A 27 -5.87 -5.96 -9.96
CA VAL A 27 -6.10 -4.59 -10.45
C VAL A 27 -5.38 -4.35 -11.77
N THR A 28 -5.71 -3.25 -12.44
CA THR A 28 -5.04 -2.87 -13.69
C THR A 28 -3.69 -2.19 -13.43
N VAL A 29 -2.75 -2.37 -14.37
CA VAL A 29 -1.42 -1.72 -14.33
C VAL A 29 -1.54 -0.19 -14.26
N GLN A 30 -2.51 0.38 -14.97
CA GLN A 30 -2.80 1.83 -14.91
C GLN A 30 -3.20 2.28 -13.50
N THR A 31 -3.89 1.44 -12.75
CA THR A 31 -4.30 1.74 -11.38
C THR A 31 -3.08 1.75 -10.46
N ILE A 32 -2.17 0.78 -10.60
CA ILE A 32 -0.88 0.80 -9.89
C ILE A 32 -0.06 2.05 -10.23
N ASP A 33 0.03 2.43 -11.50
CA ASP A 33 0.78 3.63 -11.92
C ASP A 33 0.21 4.92 -11.31
N ARG A 34 -1.13 5.07 -11.30
CA ARG A 34 -1.80 6.20 -10.63
C ARG A 34 -1.52 6.22 -9.13
N ILE A 35 -1.50 5.06 -8.49
CA ILE A 35 -1.25 4.92 -7.05
C ILE A 35 0.21 5.25 -6.72
N GLU A 36 1.18 4.78 -7.52
CA GLU A 36 2.59 5.14 -7.36
C GLU A 36 2.82 6.65 -7.54
N LYS A 37 1.99 7.32 -8.36
CA LYS A 37 1.97 8.79 -8.51
C LYS A 37 1.30 9.54 -7.35
N GLY A 38 0.72 8.84 -6.38
CA GLY A 38 0.09 9.44 -5.20
C GLY A 38 -1.38 9.84 -5.39
N ASN A 39 -2.07 9.25 -6.36
CA ASN A 39 -3.52 9.42 -6.50
C ASN A 39 -4.28 8.58 -5.46
N GLU A 40 -5.46 9.06 -5.07
CA GLU A 40 -6.36 8.31 -4.23
C GLU A 40 -6.93 7.09 -4.97
N CYS A 41 -7.12 6.01 -4.22
CA CYS A 41 -7.75 4.78 -4.70
C CYS A 41 -8.74 4.27 -3.66
N ARG A 42 -9.67 3.44 -4.12
CA ARG A 42 -10.69 2.83 -3.25
C ARG A 42 -10.03 2.02 -2.14
N LEU A 43 -10.66 1.99 -0.97
CA LEU A 43 -10.22 1.18 0.17
C LEU A 43 -10.03 -0.29 -0.21
N ASP A 44 -10.90 -0.81 -1.07
CA ASP A 44 -10.81 -2.18 -1.58
C ASP A 44 -9.48 -2.42 -2.32
N THR A 45 -9.13 -1.51 -3.24
CA THR A 45 -7.85 -1.54 -3.96
C THR A 45 -6.65 -1.41 -3.03
N LYS A 46 -6.72 -0.52 -2.01
CA LYS A 46 -5.66 -0.40 -0.99
C LYS A 46 -5.45 -1.74 -0.27
N ARG A 47 -6.54 -2.42 0.14
CA ARG A 47 -6.49 -3.74 0.79
C ARG A 47 -5.84 -4.79 -0.11
N LYS A 48 -6.28 -4.89 -1.37
CA LYS A 48 -5.71 -5.85 -2.32
C LYS A 48 -4.21 -5.63 -2.56
N ILE A 49 -3.76 -4.38 -2.69
CA ILE A 49 -2.35 -4.04 -2.88
C ILE A 49 -1.51 -4.38 -1.64
N ILE A 50 -2.00 -4.08 -0.43
CA ILE A 50 -1.31 -4.40 0.82
C ILE A 50 -1.08 -5.92 0.92
N LEU A 51 -2.12 -6.70 0.62
CA LEU A 51 -2.05 -8.16 0.62
C LEU A 51 -1.10 -8.69 -0.47
N ALA A 52 -1.15 -8.13 -1.68
CA ALA A 52 -0.25 -8.49 -2.78
C ALA A 52 1.22 -8.18 -2.47
N LEU A 53 1.48 -7.11 -1.70
CA LEU A 53 2.80 -6.78 -1.19
C LEU A 53 3.20 -7.67 0.01
N GLY A 54 2.31 -8.52 0.53
CA GLY A 54 2.59 -9.41 1.66
C GLY A 54 2.62 -8.69 3.00
N TYR A 55 1.91 -7.57 3.13
CA TYR A 55 1.73 -6.85 4.39
C TYR A 55 0.35 -7.12 4.99
N LYS A 56 0.19 -6.80 6.27
CA LYS A 56 -1.12 -6.85 6.93
C LYS A 56 -1.86 -5.54 6.71
N LEU A 57 -3.19 -5.57 6.76
CA LEU A 57 -4.04 -4.38 6.58
C LEU A 57 -3.71 -3.25 7.56
N VAL A 58 -3.16 -3.58 8.74
CA VAL A 58 -2.68 -2.62 9.74
C VAL A 58 -1.47 -1.81 9.27
N ASP A 59 -0.66 -2.34 8.34
CA ASP A 59 0.49 -1.66 7.77
C ASP A 59 0.10 -0.70 6.62
N ARG A 60 -1.20 -0.44 6.42
CA ARG A 60 -1.69 0.51 5.38
C ARG A 60 -0.99 1.86 5.44
N THR A 61 -0.76 2.37 6.65
CA THR A 61 -0.14 3.67 6.91
C THR A 61 1.32 3.68 6.47
N ARG A 62 2.01 2.54 6.56
CA ARG A 62 3.39 2.37 6.09
C ARG A 62 3.49 2.33 4.57
N VAL A 63 2.51 1.71 3.90
CA VAL A 63 2.50 1.54 2.44
C VAL A 63 2.06 2.82 1.73
N PHE A 64 0.96 3.44 2.17
CA PHE A 64 0.34 4.58 1.48
C PHE A 64 0.66 5.95 2.09
N GLY A 65 1.26 6.01 3.29
CA GLY A 65 1.46 7.26 4.01
C GLY A 65 0.14 7.80 4.57
N SER A 66 0.13 8.29 5.81
CA SER A 66 -1.07 8.68 6.56
C SER A 66 -2.09 9.47 5.72
N ASP A 67 -3.17 8.83 5.30
CA ASP A 67 -4.47 9.49 5.20
C ASP A 67 -4.88 9.82 6.63
N ASN A 68 -5.29 11.07 6.87
CA ASN A 68 -5.74 11.60 8.17
C ASN A 68 -6.73 10.64 8.85
N ASP A 69 -6.20 9.66 9.58
CA ASP A 69 -6.95 8.73 10.42
C ASP A 69 -6.44 9.03 11.82
N SER A 70 -7.08 10.01 12.46
CA SER A 70 -7.04 10.21 13.90
C SER A 70 -7.66 8.98 14.57
N SER A 71 -6.94 7.87 14.56
CA SER A 71 -7.29 6.71 15.36
C SER A 71 -5.99 6.01 15.77
N PRO A 72 -5.66 6.01 17.07
CA PRO A 72 -4.44 5.39 17.56
C PRO A 72 -4.53 3.88 17.30
N LEU A 73 -3.69 3.35 16.40
CA LEU A 73 -3.48 1.92 16.36
C LEU A 73 -2.79 1.48 17.65
N PRO A 74 -3.16 0.31 18.20
CA PRO A 74 -2.69 -0.17 19.49
C PRO A 74 -1.17 -0.36 19.48
N THR A 75 -0.56 0.15 20.55
CA THR A 75 0.81 -0.13 20.95
C THR A 75 1.09 -1.63 20.83
N LYS A 76 2.16 -1.97 20.12
CA LYS A 76 2.70 -3.33 20.16
C LYS A 76 3.11 -3.60 21.60
N ASN A 77 2.30 -4.36 22.35
CA ASN A 77 2.74 -4.92 23.62
C ASN A 77 3.86 -5.91 23.29
N ALA A 78 5.10 -5.49 23.53
CA ALA A 78 6.24 -6.37 23.64
C ALA A 78 5.99 -7.27 24.86
N LYS A 79 5.72 -8.55 24.59
CA LYS A 79 5.64 -9.59 25.60
C LYS A 79 7.06 -9.89 26.10
N THR A 80 7.27 -9.70 27.40
CA THR A 80 8.40 -10.24 28.17
C THR A 80 8.23 -11.75 28.34
#